data_AF-A0A1X0S8U9-F1
#
_entry.id   AF-A0A1X0S8U9-F1
#
_cell.length_a   1.000
_cell.length_b   1.000
_cell.length_c   1.000
_cell.angle_alpha   90.00
_cell.angle_beta   90.00
_cell.angle_gamma   90.00
#
_symmetry.space_group_name_H-M   'P 1'
#
loop_
_entity.id
_entity.type
_entity.pdbx_description
1 polymer ?
#
loop_
_entity_poly.entity_id
_entity_poly.type
_entity_poly.pdbx_seq_one_letter_code
_entity_poly.pdbx_strand_id
1 'polypeptide(L)' 'ENYTVKHISAIVGISTSTVQNIISRISKSGTPLPGKVTGAPKKRSERDDGRLQSLVRKEPFSSYDKIN' A
#
# COMPACT_ATOMS: atom_id res chain seq x y z
N GLU A 1 -2.32 -26.05 -18.23
CA GLU A 1 -2.62 -25.49 -19.56
C GLU A 1 -1.74 -24.26 -19.79
N ASN A 2 -1.14 -24.10 -20.97
CA ASN A 2 -0.32 -22.92 -21.30
C ASN A 2 -1.16 -21.97 -22.17
N TYR A 3 -1.87 -21.05 -21.53
CA TYR A 3 -2.65 -20.03 -22.22
C TYR A 3 -1.77 -18.85 -22.61
N THR A 4 -1.86 -18.43 -23.87
CA THR A 4 -1.18 -17.21 -24.33
C THR A 4 -1.92 -15.97 -23.83
N VAL A 5 -1.19 -14.87 -23.65
CA VAL A 5 -1.76 -13.56 -23.21
C VAL A 5 -2.92 -13.11 -24.09
N LYS A 6 -2.82 -13.34 -25.42
CA LYS A 6 -3.88 -13.02 -26.38
C LYS A 6 -5.15 -13.86 -26.16
N HIS A 7 -4.98 -15.14 -25.84
CA HIS A 7 -6.10 -16.03 -25.59
C HIS A 7 -6.85 -15.65 -24.29
N ILE A 8 -6.11 -15.33 -23.23
CA ILE A 8 -6.67 -14.84 -21.96
C ILE A 8 -7.39 -13.51 -22.18
N SER A 9 -6.78 -12.59 -22.93
CA SER A 9 -7.37 -11.30 -23.28
C SER A 9 -8.71 -11.47 -24.01
N ALA A 10 -8.79 -12.40 -24.97
CA ALA A 10 -10.01 -12.68 -25.71
C ALA A 10 -11.12 -13.31 -24.84
N ILE A 11 -10.77 -14.24 -23.94
CA ILE A 11 -11.72 -14.90 -23.04
C ILE A 11 -12.28 -13.91 -22.01
N VAL A 12 -11.41 -13.15 -21.37
CA VAL A 12 -11.77 -12.26 -20.25
C VAL A 12 -12.28 -10.91 -20.74
N GLY A 13 -12.03 -10.54 -22.00
CA GLY A 13 -12.47 -9.28 -22.59
C GLY A 13 -11.69 -8.06 -22.10
N ILE A 14 -10.43 -8.22 -21.69
CA ILE A 14 -9.55 -7.14 -21.21
C ILE A 14 -8.34 -6.96 -22.12
N SER A 15 -7.70 -5.79 -22.08
CA SER A 15 -6.54 -5.53 -22.93
C SER A 15 -5.37 -6.49 -22.63
N THR A 16 -4.61 -6.84 -23.65
CA THR A 16 -3.39 -7.66 -23.52
C THR A 16 -2.38 -7.03 -22.55
N SER A 17 -2.28 -5.70 -22.51
CA SER A 17 -1.44 -4.98 -21.54
C SER A 17 -1.89 -5.21 -20.10
N THR A 18 -3.20 -5.24 -19.84
CA THR A 18 -3.76 -5.50 -18.51
C THR A 18 -3.50 -6.94 -18.08
N VAL A 19 -3.68 -7.90 -18.98
CA VAL A 19 -3.34 -9.31 -18.74
C VAL A 19 -1.85 -9.45 -18.39
N GLN A 20 -0.96 -8.82 -19.17
CA GLN A 20 0.48 -8.83 -18.92
C GLN A 20 0.83 -8.28 -17.52
N ASN A 21 0.19 -7.17 -17.13
CA ASN A 21 0.39 -6.56 -15.82
C ASN A 21 -0.06 -7.47 -14.68
N ILE A 22 -1.21 -8.15 -14.82
CA ILE A 22 -1.71 -9.09 -13.82
C ILE A 22 -0.78 -10.28 -13.69
N ILE A 23 -0.33 -10.87 -14.81
CA ILE A 23 0.65 -11.97 -14.80
C ILE A 23 1.94 -11.54 -14.08
N SER A 24 2.43 -10.33 -14.37
CA SER A 24 3.63 -9.80 -13.72
C SER A 24 3.42 -9.63 -12.20
N ARG A 25 2.24 -9.19 -11.75
CA ARG A 25 1.92 -9.07 -10.32
C ARG A 25 1.87 -10.43 -9.63
N ILE A 26 1.23 -11.42 -10.24
CA ILE A 26 1.18 -12.79 -9.72
C ILE A 26 2.60 -13.36 -9.60
N SER A 27 3.43 -13.20 -10.64
CA SER A 27 4.82 -13.66 -10.61
C SER A 27 5.67 -12.99 -9.53
N LYS A 28 5.43 -11.71 -9.24
CA LYS A 28 6.21 -10.94 -8.24
C LYS A 28 5.72 -11.11 -6.81
N SER A 29 4.41 -11.17 -6.61
CA SER A 29 3.78 -11.03 -5.28
C SER A 29 2.82 -12.16 -4.93
N GLY A 30 2.65 -13.15 -5.82
CA GLY A 30 1.71 -14.25 -5.65
C GLY A 30 0.24 -13.85 -5.78
N THR A 31 -0.06 -12.58 -6.06
CA THR A 31 -1.44 -12.06 -6.11
C THR A 31 -1.73 -11.29 -7.40
N PRO A 32 -2.94 -11.43 -7.99
CA PRO A 32 -3.39 -10.57 -9.09
C PRO A 32 -3.77 -9.16 -8.62
N LEU A 33 -3.96 -8.98 -7.31
CA LEU A 33 -4.44 -7.74 -6.74
C LEU A 33 -3.42 -6.61 -6.96
N PRO A 34 -3.88 -5.37 -7.19
CA PRO A 34 -2.99 -4.22 -7.16
C PRO A 34 -2.34 -4.11 -5.79
N GLY A 35 -1.05 -3.78 -5.77
CA GLY A 35 -0.36 -3.44 -4.53
C GLY A 35 -1.05 -2.25 -3.85
N LYS A 36 -1.04 -2.21 -2.52
CA LYS A 36 -1.51 -1.05 -1.77
C LYS A 36 -0.71 0.17 -2.23
N VAL A 37 -1.39 1.14 -2.83
CA VAL A 37 -0.81 2.46 -3.07
C VAL A 37 -0.81 3.19 -1.74
N THR A 38 0.25 3.01 -0.95
CA THR A 38 0.49 3.88 0.19
C THR A 38 0.83 5.26 -0.35
N GLY A 39 0.01 6.25 0.01
CA GLY A 39 0.41 7.65 -0.19
C GLY A 39 1.73 7.93 0.53
N ALA A 40 2.39 9.02 0.14
CA ALA A 40 3.60 9.43 0.83
C ALA A 40 3.31 9.60 2.34
N PRO A 41 4.21 9.13 3.23
CA PRO A 41 4.09 9.41 4.65
C PRO A 41 3.91 10.92 4.86
N LYS A 42 2.89 11.31 5.63
CA LYS A 42 2.70 12.72 5.95
C LYS A 42 3.94 13.19 6.72
N LYS A 43 4.68 14.14 6.14
CA LYS A 43 5.81 14.76 6.84
C LYS A 43 5.29 15.42 8.11
N ARG A 44 5.93 15.12 9.24
CA ARG A 44 5.62 15.79 10.51
C ARG A 44 5.90 17.28 10.39
N SER A 45 4.99 18.09 10.90
CA SER A 45 5.20 19.52 11.08
C SER A 45 5.89 19.80 12.41
N GLU A 46 6.48 20.99 12.56
CA GLU A 46 7.02 21.45 13.85
C GLU A 46 5.97 21.42 14.97
N ARG A 47 4.69 21.64 14.62
CA ARG A 47 3.56 21.55 15.55
C ARG A 47 3.36 20.13 16.06
N ASP A 48 3.49 19.13 15.17
CA ASP A 48 3.34 17.72 15.54
C ASP A 48 4.47 17.31 16.51
N ASP A 49 5.70 17.73 16.22
CA ASP A 49 6.87 17.46 17.05
C ASP A 49 6.78 18.19 18.41
N GLY A 50 6.33 19.45 18.43
CA GLY A 50 6.11 20.20 19.66
C GLY A 50 5.04 19.56 20.56
N ARG A 51 3.95 19.06 19.97
CA ARG A 51 2.91 18.33 20.73
C ARG A 51 3.46 17.06 21.35
N LEU A 52 4.26 16.30 20.61
CA LEU A 52 4.89 15.07 21.12
C LEU A 52 5.89 15.35 22.22
N GLN A 53 6.74 16.37 22.06
CA GLN A 53 7.66 16.80 23.11
C GLN A 53 6.91 17.23 24.38
N SER A 54 5.82 18.00 24.25
CA SER A 54 5.01 18.39 25.39
C SER A 54 4.39 17.18 26.09
N LEU A 55 3.94 16.19 25.33
CA LEU A 55 3.31 15.02 25.89
C LEU A 55 4.32 14.13 26.63
N VAL A 56 5.48 13.86 26.02
CA VAL A 56 6.57 13.11 26.67
C VAL A 56 7.07 13.81 27.93
N ARG A 57 7.10 15.15 27.95
CA ARG A 57 7.49 15.91 29.14
C ARG A 57 6.44 15.88 30.26
N LYS A 58 5.15 15.91 29.91
CA LYS A 58 4.07 15.88 30.91
C LYS A 58 3.88 14.49 31.49
N GLU A 59 3.91 13.48 30.65
CA GLU A 59 3.61 12.10 30.99
C GLU A 59 4.57 11.14 30.28
N PRO A 60 5.82 11.02 30.75
CA PRO A 60 6.87 10.27 30.07
C PRO A 60 6.57 8.77 29.91
N PHE A 61 5.63 8.23 30.69
CA PHE A 61 5.21 6.82 30.65
C PHE A 61 3.77 6.63 30.18
N SER A 62 3.16 7.64 29.56
CA SER A 62 1.81 7.48 28.99
C SER A 62 1.82 6.45 27.85
N SER A 63 0.96 5.43 27.97
CA SER A 63 0.66 4.52 26.86
C SER A 63 0.05 5.30 25.69
N TYR A 64 0.30 4.83 24.47
CA TYR A 64 -0.27 5.40 23.26
C TYR A 64 -1.80 5.53 23.30
N ASP A 65 -2.47 4.57 23.96
CA ASP A 65 -3.92 4.55 24.10
C ASP A 65 -4.50 5.71 24.95
N LYS A 66 -3.66 6.38 25.75
CA LYS A 66 -4.06 7.54 26.56
C LYS A 66 -3.83 8.88 25.85
N ILE A 67 -3.13 8.87 24.71
CA ILE A 67 -2.71 10.06 23.96
C ILE A 67 -3.73 10.41 22.85
N ASN A 68 -4.47 9.41 22.41
CA ASN A 68 -5.47 9.46 21.34
C ASN A 68 -6.85 9.81 21.90
#